data_AF-A0A498NZP5-F1
#
_entry.id   AF-A0A498NZP5-F1
#
_cell.length_a   1.000
_cell.length_b   1.000
_cell.length_c   1.000
_cell.angle_alpha   90.00
_cell.angle_beta   90.00
_cell.angle_gamma   90.00
#
_symmetry.space_group_name_H-M   'P 1'
#
loop_
_entity.id
_entity.type
_entity.pdbx_description
1 polymer ?
#
loop_
_entity_poly.entity_id
_entity_poly.type
_entity_poly.pdbx_seq_one_letter_code
_entity_poly.pdbx_strand_id
1 'polypeptide(L)'
;MEERFRPLTFHGLILRSQLVNLLIRGVCYAENQSSASQPRLSHSEMTEDYPRFPDIHDLDLALLNPRMIVVKSSDLSDSSGECCDAHSSSSTGAL
;
A
#
# COMPACT_ATOMS: atom_id res chain seq x y z
N MET A 1 34.52 10.29 -15.14
CA MET A 1 33.07 10.38 -14.86
C MET A 1 32.93 10.06 -13.39
N GLU A 2 32.84 11.09 -12.54
CA GLU A 2 32.73 10.88 -11.09
C GLU A 2 31.27 10.55 -10.76
N GLU A 3 30.94 9.26 -10.79
CA GLU A 3 29.72 8.76 -10.17
C GLU A 3 29.84 9.02 -8.66
N ARG A 4 29.29 10.14 -8.20
CA ARG A 4 29.10 10.40 -6.76
C ARG A 4 28.07 9.40 -6.25
N PHE A 5 28.53 8.22 -5.85
CA PHE A 5 27.70 7.24 -5.17
C PHE A 5 27.15 7.89 -3.90
N ARG A 6 25.84 8.13 -3.89
CA ARG A 6 25.16 8.50 -2.64
C ARG A 6 25.13 7.26 -1.76
N PRO A 7 25.43 7.37 -0.45
CA PRO A 7 25.31 6.25 0.45
C PRO A 7 23.90 5.65 0.37
N LEU A 8 23.80 4.33 0.27
CA LEU A 8 22.52 3.64 0.38
C LEU A 8 21.99 3.86 1.79
N THR A 9 20.86 4.54 1.91
CA THR A 9 20.18 4.80 3.18
C THR A 9 19.02 3.82 3.34
N PHE A 10 18.93 3.22 4.52
CA PHE A 10 17.79 2.39 4.87
C PHE A 10 16.59 3.28 5.19
N HIS A 11 15.52 3.18 4.39
CA HIS A 11 14.31 3.97 4.55
C HIS A 11 13.17 3.23 5.25
N GLY A 12 13.30 1.91 5.44
CA GLY A 12 12.29 1.09 6.10
C GLY A 12 12.08 -0.25 5.41
N LEU A 13 11.01 -0.93 5.83
CA LEU A 13 10.57 -2.21 5.29
C LEU A 13 9.15 -2.07 4.73
N ILE A 14 8.83 -2.90 3.75
CA ILE A 14 7.48 -3.02 3.19
C ILE A 14 6.99 -4.46 3.41
N LEU A 15 5.70 -4.61 3.74
CA LEU A 15 5.08 -5.93 3.85
C LEU A 15 4.76 -6.49 2.46
N ARG A 16 4.82 -7.81 2.32
CA ARG A 16 4.43 -8.50 1.07
C ARG A 16 3.01 -8.13 0.63
N SER A 17 2.05 -8.10 1.56
CA SER A 17 0.65 -7.73 1.28
C SER A 17 0.50 -6.30 0.76
N GLN A 18 1.31 -5.37 1.28
CA GLN A 18 1.33 -3.98 0.82
C GLN A 18 1.91 -3.88 -0.59
N LEU A 19 3.00 -4.59 -0.87
CA LEU A 19 3.59 -4.64 -2.20
C LEU A 19 2.62 -5.24 -3.23
N VAL A 20 1.97 -6.35 -2.88
CA VAL A 20 0.96 -6.99 -3.73
C VAL A 20 -0.18 -6.02 -4.05
N ASN A 21 -0.68 -5.28 -3.06
CA ASN A 21 -1.69 -4.24 -3.28
C ASN A 21 -1.23 -3.15 -4.24
N LEU A 22 0.00 -2.66 -4.09
CA LEU A 22 0.57 -1.67 -5.00
C LEU A 22 0.64 -2.18 -6.45
N LEU A 23 1.03 -3.44 -6.63
CA LEU A 23 1.14 -4.07 -7.94
C LEU A 23 -0.22 -4.27 -8.60
N ILE A 24 -1.21 -4.78 -7.87
CA ILE A 24 -2.57 -5.01 -8.39
C ILE A 24 -3.25 -3.71 -8.79
N ARG A 25 -3.06 -2.65 -8.00
CA ARG A 25 -3.63 -1.33 -8.27
C ARG A 25 -2.82 -0.54 -9.31
N GLY A 26 -1.70 -1.08 -9.80
CA GLY A 26 -0.85 -0.41 -10.79
C GLY A 26 -0.24 0.90 -10.26
N VAL A 27 0.00 1.01 -8.95
CA VAL A 27 0.52 2.23 -8.33
C VAL A 27 2.01 2.32 -8.55
N CYS A 28 2.37 2.77 -9.74
CA CYS A 28 3.72 2.85 -10.24
C CYS A 28 3.87 4.04 -11.21
N TYR A 29 5.11 4.43 -11.46
CA TYR A 29 5.45 5.48 -12.41
C TYR A 29 6.60 5.02 -13.31
N ALA A 30 6.72 5.57 -14.51
CA ALA A 30 7.83 5.23 -15.40
C ALA A 30 9.13 5.90 -14.92
N GLU A 31 10.28 5.28 -15.18
CA GLU A 31 11.60 5.82 -14.80
C GLU A 31 11.87 7.25 -15.31
N ASN A 32 11.26 7.64 -16.44
CA ASN A 32 11.36 8.99 -16.99
C ASN A 32 10.40 10.01 -16.36
N GLN A 33 9.55 9.57 -15.42
CA GLN A 33 8.61 10.40 -14.69
C GLN A 33 9.06 10.61 -13.25
N SER A 34 8.61 11.71 -12.65
CA SER A 34 8.85 11.98 -11.23
C SER A 34 8.01 11.05 -10.35
N SER A 35 8.51 10.70 -9.16
CA SER A 35 7.74 9.98 -8.14
C SER A 35 6.46 10.73 -7.71
N ALA A 36 6.39 12.05 -7.94
CA ALA A 36 5.18 12.84 -7.72
C ALA A 36 4.01 12.47 -8.66
N SER A 37 4.29 11.78 -9.78
CA SER A 37 3.26 11.28 -10.69
C SER A 37 2.61 9.98 -10.22
N GLN A 38 3.17 9.35 -9.20
CA GLN A 38 2.63 8.12 -8.65
C GLN A 38 1.28 8.38 -7.96
N PRO A 39 0.25 7.56 -8.23
CA PRO A 39 -1.02 7.66 -7.51
C PRO A 39 -0.83 7.54 -5.99
N ARG A 40 -1.51 8.40 -5.23
CA ARG A 40 -1.52 8.32 -3.76
C ARG A 40 -2.58 7.31 -3.33
N LEU A 41 -2.20 6.38 -2.47
CA LEU A 41 -3.13 5.45 -1.83
C LEU A 41 -3.25 5.77 -0.35
N SER A 42 -4.49 5.73 0.14
CA SER A 42 -4.83 5.79 1.56
C SER A 42 -4.54 4.46 2.26
N HIS A 43 -4.55 4.49 3.59
CA HIS A 43 -4.40 3.27 4.39
C HIS A 43 -5.57 2.29 4.18
N SER A 44 -6.81 2.79 4.10
CA SER A 44 -7.99 1.95 3.88
C SER A 44 -7.86 1.16 2.57
N GLU A 45 -7.48 1.84 1.48
CA GLU A 45 -7.23 1.22 0.16
C GLU A 45 -6.13 0.16 0.20
N MET A 46 -5.11 0.36 1.05
CA MET A 46 -4.02 -0.61 1.23
C MET A 46 -4.45 -1.90 1.97
N THR A 47 -5.62 -1.86 2.64
CA THR A 47 -6.11 -2.95 3.50
C THR A 47 -7.46 -3.52 3.07
N GLU A 48 -8.01 -3.13 1.91
CA GLU A 48 -9.35 -3.56 1.47
C GLU A 48 -9.48 -5.08 1.34
N ASP A 49 -8.41 -5.77 0.93
CA ASP A 49 -8.41 -7.23 0.76
C ASP A 49 -8.16 -8.00 2.07
N TYR A 50 -8.12 -7.31 3.22
CA TYR A 50 -7.98 -7.96 4.51
C TYR A 50 -9.23 -8.83 4.82
N PRO A 51 -9.07 -10.08 5.31
CA PRO A 51 -7.84 -10.74 5.73
C PRO A 51 -7.18 -11.62 4.65
N ARG A 52 -7.76 -11.74 3.45
CA ARG A 52 -7.31 -12.66 2.39
C ARG A 52 -6.64 -11.89 1.25
N PHE A 53 -5.41 -11.47 1.49
CA PHE A 53 -4.57 -10.91 0.43
C PHE A 53 -4.27 -11.97 -0.65
N PRO A 54 -4.28 -11.59 -1.94
CA PRO A 54 -3.89 -12.49 -3.02
C PRO A 54 -2.40 -12.87 -2.92
N ASP A 55 -2.05 -14.07 -3.40
CA ASP A 55 -0.67 -14.51 -3.45
C ASP A 55 0.08 -13.81 -4.59
N ILE A 56 1.35 -13.46 -4.37
CA ILE A 56 2.23 -12.85 -5.39
C ILE A 56 2.30 -13.66 -6.69
N HIS A 57 2.16 -14.99 -6.60
CA HIS A 57 2.23 -15.88 -7.75
C HIS A 57 0.98 -15.84 -8.63
N ASP A 58 -0.13 -15.31 -8.10
CA ASP A 58 -1.40 -15.18 -8.80
C ASP A 58 -1.56 -13.81 -9.48
N LEU A 59 -0.58 -12.91 -9.33
CA LEU A 59 -0.63 -11.59 -9.95
C LEU A 59 -0.27 -11.68 -11.43
N ASP A 60 -1.16 -11.16 -12.28
CA ASP A 60 -0.85 -10.92 -13.68
C ASP A 60 -0.02 -9.62 -13.83
N LEU A 61 1.29 -9.78 -13.98
CA LEU A 61 2.22 -8.68 -14.17
C LEU A 61 2.44 -8.33 -15.65
N ALA A 62 1.74 -8.98 -16.60
CA ALA A 62 1.95 -8.76 -18.04
C ALA A 62 1.67 -7.32 -18.48
N LEU A 63 0.83 -6.60 -17.72
CA LEU A 63 0.48 -5.20 -17.95
C LEU A 63 1.51 -4.21 -17.37
N LEU A 64 2.42 -4.67 -16.53
CA LEU A 64 3.46 -3.83 -15.93
C LEU A 64 4.70 -3.80 -16.82
N ASN A 65 5.17 -2.59 -17.14
CA ASN A 65 6.45 -2.43 -17.83
C ASN A 65 7.58 -2.63 -16.81
N PRO A 66 8.60 -3.47 -17.08
CA PRO A 66 9.73 -3.69 -16.17
C PRO A 66 10.52 -2.42 -15.79
N ARG A 67 10.38 -1.33 -16.55
CA ARG A 67 10.98 -0.02 -16.24
C ARG A 67 10.09 0.89 -15.40
N MET A 68 8.99 0.36 -14.86
CA MET A 68 8.16 1.08 -13.90
C MET A 68 8.72 0.91 -12.49
N ILE A 69 8.66 2.01 -11.75
CA ILE A 69 9.12 2.10 -10.38
C ILE A 69 7.90 2.14 -9.47
N VAL A 70 7.89 1.24 -8.48
CA VAL A 70 6.90 1.20 -7.40
C VAL A 70 7.58 1.72 -6.15
N VAL A 71 7.17 2.90 -5.66
CA VAL A 71 7.66 3.45 -4.39
C VAL A 71 6.51 3.46 -3.38
N LYS A 72 6.78 3.09 -2.12
CA LYS A 72 5.84 3.39 -1.04
C LYS A 72 5.95 4.87 -0.74
N SER A 73 4.99 5.70 -1.18
CA SER A 73 4.95 7.08 -0.72
C SER A 73 4.70 7.06 0.80
N SER A 74 5.64 7.64 1.55
CA SER A 74 5.56 7.72 3.00
C SER A 74 4.52 8.75 3.47
N ASP A 75 3.83 9.43 2.55
CA ASP A 75 2.74 10.36 2.82
C ASP A 75 1.44 9.68 3.28
N LEU A 76 1.57 8.55 3.96
CA LEU A 76 0.54 7.98 4.83
C LEU A 76 0.37 8.94 6.01
N SER A 77 -0.20 10.12 5.74
CA SER A 77 -0.78 10.99 6.74
C SER A 77 -2.00 10.26 7.28
N ASP A 78 -1.80 9.64 8.43
CA ASP A 78 -2.79 9.09 9.34
C ASP A 78 -4.00 10.03 9.40
N SER A 79 -5.07 9.65 8.70
CA SER A 79 -6.38 10.27 8.82
C SER A 79 -7.20 9.25 9.60
N SER A 80 -7.25 9.49 10.91
CA SER A 80 -8.13 8.83 11.86
C SER A 80 -9.52 8.60 11.26
N GLY A 81 -9.95 7.34 11.22
CA GLY A 81 -11.31 6.94 10.89
C GLY A 81 -11.90 6.16 12.05
N GLU A 82 -12.48 6.88 13.00
CA GLU A 82 -13.48 6.36 13.94
C GLU A 82 -14.54 5.55 13.18
N CYS A 83 -14.75 4.29 13.59
CA CYS A 83 -16.03 3.62 13.42
C CYS A 83 -16.63 3.43 14.81
N CYS A 84 -17.28 4.50 15.27
CA CYS A 84 -18.27 4.46 16.32
C CYS A 84 -19.53 3.74 15.80
N ASP A 85 -20.19 3.03 16.72
CA ASP A 85 -21.59 2.60 16.69
C ASP A 85 -21.94 1.37 15.82
N ALA A 86 -22.82 0.44 16.22
CA ALA A 86 -23.54 0.22 17.47
C ALA A 86 -24.17 -1.17 17.39
N HIS A 87 -24.02 -2.02 18.41
CA HIS A 87 -24.98 -3.10 18.67
C HIS A 87 -25.29 -3.14 20.16
N SER A 88 -26.33 -2.38 20.50
CA SER A 88 -27.15 -2.53 21.70
C SER A 88 -27.50 -4.00 21.90
N SER A 89 -27.06 -4.59 23.00
CA SER A 89 -27.63 -5.85 23.49
C SER A 89 -28.14 -5.60 24.90
N SER A 90 -29.42 -5.23 24.93
CA SER A 90 -30.28 -5.35 26.09
C SER A 90 -30.28 -6.82 26.53
N SER A 91 -29.90 -7.09 27.78
CA SER A 91 -30.27 -8.34 28.45
C SER A 91 -30.54 -8.06 29.92
N THR A 92 -31.75 -7.56 30.16
CA THR A 92 -32.55 -7.90 31.34
C THR A 92 -32.65 -9.42 31.47
N GLY A 93 -32.40 -9.97 32.67
CA GLY A 93 -32.94 -11.27 33.06
C GLY A 93 -32.04 -12.16 33.92
N ALA A 94 -32.43 -12.28 35.19
CA ALA A 94 -32.39 -13.47 36.07
C ALA A 94 -31.00 -14.09 36.38
N LEU A 95 -30.57 -14.33 37.63
CA LEU A 95 -31.25 -14.71 38.87
C LEU A 95 -30.54 -14.12 40.10
#